data_AF-A0A2N0XXK7-F1
#
_entry.id   AF-A0A2N0XXK7-F1
#
_cell.length_a   1.000
_cell.length_b   1.000
_cell.length_c   1.000
_cell.angle_alpha   90.00
_cell.angle_beta   90.00
_cell.angle_gamma   90.00
#
_symmetry.space_group_name_H-M   'P 1'
#
loop_
_entity.id
_entity.type
_entity.pdbx_description
1 polymer ?
#
loop_
_entity_poly.entity_id
_entity_poly.type
_entity_poly.pdbx_seq_one_letter_code
_entity_poly.pdbx_strand_id
1 'polypeptide(L)'
;MDIDEVRNKYLKLVKGTTSTLDYLSEELYSEFSTQISECKCELDRIESELSAVDNSNISVDCYNDLIARQMENQIELEYVESKVYVIRELEVIYKYRNIEIALKHFISLAYPDADTHGLYNWDALKELTKSKGASISQAKHYQLINDLRRVSNALKHSNQITNDVKKANIKEFKGLNAFCGNSLGEFYKRVEPSVSEFYISFCGLLLSSLGDSESEWLELFKPYVSDDPEIPF
;
A
#
# COMPACT_ATOMS: atom_id res chain seq x y z
N MET A 1 -4.87 36.02 5.77
CA MET A 1 -4.08 34.98 5.10
C MET A 1 -5.05 34.22 4.22
N ASP A 2 -4.85 34.26 2.91
CA ASP A 2 -5.83 33.78 1.93
C ASP A 2 -5.95 32.24 2.00
N ILE A 3 -7.18 31.72 2.05
CA ILE A 3 -7.46 30.29 2.18
C ILE A 3 -6.82 29.52 1.02
N ASP A 4 -6.73 30.13 -0.17
CA ASP A 4 -6.11 29.50 -1.34
C ASP A 4 -4.57 29.53 -1.32
N GLU A 5 -3.96 30.50 -0.64
CA GLU A 5 -2.51 30.58 -0.44
C GLU A 5 -2.04 29.57 0.62
N VAL A 6 -2.84 29.41 1.67
CA VAL A 6 -2.72 28.36 2.68
C VAL A 6 -2.87 27.00 1.98
N ARG A 7 -3.97 26.73 1.29
CA ARG A 7 -4.19 25.48 0.55
C ARG A 7 -3.05 25.10 -0.42
N ASN A 8 -2.50 26.06 -1.18
CA ASN A 8 -1.41 25.79 -2.13
C ASN A 8 -0.04 25.59 -1.46
N LYS A 9 0.23 26.28 -0.37
CA LYS A 9 1.43 26.04 0.46
C LYS A 9 1.33 24.69 1.18
N TYR A 10 0.11 24.26 1.51
CA TYR A 10 -0.20 23.00 2.17
C TYR A 10 0.00 21.83 1.21
N LEU A 11 -0.56 21.83 -0.01
CA LEU A 11 -0.31 20.80 -1.04
C LEU A 11 1.18 20.54 -1.36
N LYS A 12 2.06 21.52 -1.06
CA LYS A 12 3.51 21.45 -1.31
C LYS A 12 4.31 20.79 -0.18
N LEU A 13 3.84 20.89 1.07
CA LEU A 13 4.49 20.35 2.28
C LEU A 13 4.18 18.85 2.50
N VAL A 14 2.98 18.49 2.07
CA VAL A 14 2.31 17.20 2.09
C VAL A 14 3.09 16.08 1.38
N LYS A 15 3.92 16.47 0.43
CA LYS A 15 4.86 15.60 -0.26
C LYS A 15 6.16 15.37 0.54
N GLY A 16 6.15 15.42 1.87
CA GLY A 16 7.38 15.47 2.69
C GLY A 16 7.76 14.19 3.44
N THR A 17 6.79 13.42 3.95
CA THR A 17 7.10 12.35 4.94
C THR A 17 6.49 11.01 4.54
N THR A 18 5.23 11.00 4.07
CA THR A 18 4.71 9.96 3.17
C THR A 18 5.61 9.83 1.93
N SER A 19 6.22 10.96 1.52
CA SER A 19 7.16 10.95 0.41
C SER A 19 8.46 10.23 0.70
N THR A 20 8.95 10.05 1.92
CA THR A 20 10.29 9.43 2.04
C THR A 20 10.20 7.93 1.76
N LEU A 21 9.22 7.23 2.33
CA LEU A 21 9.00 5.82 2.00
C LEU A 21 8.44 5.66 0.58
N ASP A 22 7.49 6.50 0.17
CA ASP A 22 6.94 6.42 -1.21
C ASP A 22 8.02 6.78 -2.25
N TYR A 23 8.91 7.73 -1.97
CA TYR A 23 10.05 8.06 -2.84
C TYR A 23 11.09 6.94 -2.85
N LEU A 24 11.50 6.43 -1.68
CA LEU A 24 12.47 5.33 -1.61
C LEU A 24 11.92 4.05 -2.25
N SER A 25 10.63 3.76 -2.05
CA SER A 25 9.98 2.61 -2.67
C SER A 25 9.87 2.79 -4.18
N GLU A 26 9.51 3.98 -4.69
CA GLU A 26 9.47 4.23 -6.13
C GLU A 26 10.88 4.29 -6.76
N GLU A 27 11.89 4.82 -6.05
CA GLU A 27 13.29 4.81 -6.48
C GLU A 27 13.82 3.37 -6.58
N LEU A 28 13.67 2.58 -5.51
CA LEU A 28 14.05 1.16 -5.51
C LEU A 28 13.25 0.36 -6.53
N TYR A 29 11.94 0.63 -6.67
CA TYR A 29 11.11 -0.02 -7.67
C TYR A 29 11.58 0.31 -9.08
N SER A 30 11.95 1.56 -9.36
CA SER A 30 12.49 1.97 -10.66
C SER A 30 13.82 1.28 -10.95
N GLU A 31 14.71 1.21 -9.97
CA GLU A 31 15.98 0.50 -10.06
C GLU A 31 15.76 -0.99 -10.37
N PHE A 32 14.93 -1.67 -9.58
CA PHE A 32 14.65 -3.10 -9.77
C PHE A 32 13.86 -3.40 -11.04
N SER A 33 12.96 -2.49 -11.46
CA SER A 33 12.27 -2.62 -12.75
C SER A 33 13.24 -2.54 -13.93
N THR A 34 14.28 -1.70 -13.81
CA THR A 34 15.35 -1.62 -14.81
C THR A 34 16.14 -2.91 -14.84
N GLN A 35 16.57 -3.43 -13.67
CA GLN A 35 17.28 -4.72 -13.57
C GLN A 35 16.44 -5.89 -14.12
N ILE A 36 15.13 -5.93 -13.86
CA ILE A 36 14.22 -6.93 -14.44
C ILE A 36 14.18 -6.83 -15.96
N SER A 37 14.12 -5.62 -16.50
CA SER A 37 14.13 -5.40 -17.95
C SER A 37 15.46 -5.86 -18.58
N GLU A 38 16.58 -5.58 -17.93
CA GLU A 38 17.91 -6.02 -18.38
C GLU A 38 18.03 -7.55 -18.37
N CYS A 39 17.60 -8.20 -17.28
CA CYS A 39 17.57 -9.66 -17.17
C CYS A 39 16.73 -10.29 -18.29
N LYS A 40 15.52 -9.76 -18.52
CA LYS A 40 14.62 -10.24 -19.59
C LYS A 40 15.22 -10.07 -20.99
N CYS A 41 15.78 -8.90 -21.29
CA CYS A 41 16.45 -8.65 -22.57
C CYS A 41 17.62 -9.62 -22.82
N GLU A 42 18.40 -9.91 -21.78
CA GLU A 42 19.53 -10.84 -21.90
C GLU A 42 19.06 -12.31 -22.01
N LEU A 43 17.96 -12.70 -21.35
CA LEU A 43 17.34 -14.01 -21.57
C LEU A 43 16.83 -14.17 -23.00
N ASP A 44 16.15 -13.16 -23.55
CA ASP A 44 15.68 -13.17 -24.94
C ASP A 44 16.86 -13.29 -25.94
N ARG A 45 17.99 -12.65 -25.61
CA ARG A 45 19.23 -12.76 -26.37
C ARG A 45 19.81 -14.17 -26.30
N ILE A 46 19.92 -14.75 -25.10
CA ILE A 46 20.43 -16.11 -24.91
C ILE A 46 19.54 -17.12 -25.63
N GLU A 47 18.22 -16.97 -25.58
CA GLU A 47 17.27 -17.81 -26.31
C GLU A 47 17.45 -17.70 -27.83
N SER A 48 17.68 -16.49 -28.33
CA SER A 48 18.02 -16.26 -29.74
C SER A 48 19.34 -16.93 -30.14
N GLU A 49 20.38 -16.84 -29.28
CA GLU A 49 21.67 -17.51 -29.49
C GLU A 49 21.51 -19.04 -29.49
N LEU A 50 20.77 -19.61 -28.53
CA LEU A 50 20.46 -21.04 -28.45
C LEU A 50 19.68 -21.55 -29.66
N SER A 51 18.69 -20.81 -30.15
CA SER A 51 17.93 -21.21 -31.34
C SER A 51 18.77 -21.19 -32.64
N ALA A 52 19.81 -20.37 -32.70
CA ALA A 52 20.78 -20.36 -33.80
C ALA A 52 21.78 -21.54 -33.72
N VAL A 53 21.99 -22.11 -32.51
CA VAL A 53 22.86 -23.27 -32.27
C VAL A 53 22.31 -24.53 -32.93
N ASP A 54 20.99 -24.74 -32.91
CA ASP A 54 20.36 -25.90 -33.57
C ASP A 54 20.62 -25.96 -35.10
N ASN A 55 21.06 -24.85 -35.72
CA ASN A 55 21.32 -24.73 -37.15
C ASN A 55 22.82 -24.73 -37.52
N SER A 56 23.74 -24.82 -36.57
CA SER A 56 25.18 -24.68 -36.82
C SER A 56 26.04 -25.64 -35.97
N ASN A 57 27.18 -26.10 -36.52
CA ASN A 57 28.16 -26.96 -35.84
C ASN A 57 28.91 -26.20 -34.72
N ILE A 58 28.19 -25.78 -33.67
CA ILE A 58 28.76 -25.09 -32.52
C ILE A 58 29.36 -26.11 -31.54
N SER A 59 30.46 -25.72 -30.88
CA SER A 59 31.12 -26.54 -29.86
C SER A 59 30.21 -26.78 -28.66
N VAL A 60 30.26 -27.99 -28.09
CA VAL A 60 29.57 -28.36 -26.84
C VAL A 60 29.90 -27.36 -25.72
N ASP A 61 31.12 -26.83 -25.67
CA ASP A 61 31.52 -25.83 -24.68
C ASP A 61 30.70 -24.54 -24.79
N CYS A 62 30.47 -24.06 -26.01
CA CYS A 62 29.69 -22.84 -26.24
C CYS A 62 28.21 -23.03 -25.88
N TYR A 63 27.64 -24.21 -26.13
CA TYR A 63 26.28 -24.53 -25.67
C TYR A 63 26.19 -24.54 -24.15
N ASN A 64 27.15 -25.19 -23.47
CA ASN A 64 27.18 -25.24 -22.01
C ASN A 64 27.32 -23.84 -21.39
N ASP A 65 28.13 -22.96 -21.99
CA ASP A 65 28.27 -21.57 -21.56
C ASP A 65 26.94 -20.79 -21.68
N LEU A 66 26.18 -21.02 -22.75
CA LEU A 66 24.86 -20.40 -22.94
C LEU A 66 23.85 -20.87 -21.89
N ILE A 67 23.84 -22.18 -21.59
CA ILE A 67 22.98 -22.74 -20.54
C ILE A 67 23.36 -22.20 -19.16
N ALA A 68 24.66 -22.11 -18.86
CA ALA A 68 25.12 -21.53 -17.60
C ALA A 68 24.67 -20.07 -17.45
N ARG A 69 24.87 -19.24 -18.49
CA ARG A 69 24.39 -17.85 -18.53
C ARG A 69 22.87 -17.75 -18.38
N GLN A 70 22.12 -18.66 -19.02
CA GLN A 70 20.66 -18.69 -18.92
C GLN A 70 20.23 -18.93 -17.46
N MET A 71 20.83 -19.93 -16.81
CA MET A 71 20.55 -20.28 -15.42
C MET A 71 20.90 -19.14 -14.47
N GLU A 72 22.09 -18.54 -14.62
CA GLU A 72 22.52 -17.39 -13.82
C GLU A 72 21.53 -16.22 -13.93
N ASN A 73 21.10 -15.90 -15.15
CA ASN A 73 20.18 -14.80 -15.39
C ASN A 73 18.76 -15.09 -14.87
N GLN A 74 18.28 -16.34 -14.99
CA GLN A 74 17.01 -16.75 -14.38
C GLN A 74 17.02 -16.59 -12.85
N ILE A 75 18.11 -16.97 -12.20
CA ILE A 75 18.28 -16.81 -10.75
C ILE A 75 18.26 -15.32 -10.38
N GLU A 76 18.99 -14.48 -11.12
CA GLU A 76 19.00 -13.03 -10.86
C GLU A 76 17.61 -12.42 -11.06
N LEU A 77 16.90 -12.80 -12.13
CA LEU A 77 15.54 -12.34 -12.40
C LEU A 77 14.59 -12.69 -11.25
N GLU A 78 14.59 -13.95 -10.79
CA GLU A 78 13.75 -14.38 -9.67
C GLU A 78 14.09 -13.62 -8.38
N TYR A 79 15.38 -13.37 -8.15
CA TYR A 79 15.84 -12.61 -6.99
C TYR A 79 15.37 -11.15 -7.02
N VAL A 80 15.49 -10.47 -8.17
CA VAL A 80 15.04 -9.08 -8.31
C VAL A 80 13.50 -8.98 -8.25
N GLU A 81 12.77 -9.91 -8.87
CA GLU A 81 11.31 -9.97 -8.76
C GLU A 81 10.84 -10.18 -7.31
N SER A 82 11.60 -10.96 -6.52
CA SER A 82 11.37 -11.12 -5.08
C SER A 82 11.57 -9.81 -4.30
N LYS A 83 12.58 -9.00 -4.65
CA LYS A 83 12.77 -7.67 -4.03
C LYS A 83 11.61 -6.73 -4.33
N VAL A 84 11.12 -6.73 -5.57
CA VAL A 84 9.93 -5.94 -5.96
C VAL A 84 8.70 -6.36 -5.15
N TYR A 85 8.49 -7.67 -4.99
CA TYR A 85 7.41 -8.19 -4.14
C TYR A 85 7.50 -7.65 -2.72
N VAL A 86 8.68 -7.72 -2.08
CA VAL A 86 8.89 -7.27 -0.70
C VAL A 86 8.60 -5.78 -0.54
N ILE A 87 9.02 -4.94 -1.49
CA ILE A 87 8.71 -3.50 -1.46
C ILE A 87 7.20 -3.27 -1.47
N ARG A 88 6.49 -3.90 -2.41
CA ARG A 88 5.03 -3.72 -2.55
C ARG A 88 4.26 -4.30 -1.36
N GLU A 89 4.76 -5.38 -0.76
CA GLU A 89 4.23 -5.93 0.50
C GLU A 89 4.36 -4.92 1.65
N LEU A 90 5.54 -4.31 1.80
CA LEU A 90 5.81 -3.33 2.83
C LEU A 90 4.97 -2.07 2.67
N GLU A 91 4.77 -1.57 1.45
CA GLU A 91 3.89 -0.42 1.16
C GLU A 91 2.46 -0.67 1.68
N VAL A 92 1.89 -1.83 1.34
CA VAL A 92 0.53 -2.21 1.74
C VAL A 92 0.42 -2.37 3.26
N ILE A 93 1.38 -3.05 3.89
CA ILE A 93 1.39 -3.24 5.35
C ILE A 93 1.55 -1.90 6.08
N TYR A 94 2.50 -1.08 5.64
CA TYR A 94 2.79 0.21 6.24
C TYR A 94 1.63 1.19 6.11
N LYS A 95 1.03 1.30 4.92
CA LYS A 95 -0.12 2.20 4.72
C LYS A 95 -1.30 1.83 5.61
N TYR A 96 -1.62 0.54 5.74
CA TYR A 96 -2.68 0.13 6.68
C TYR A 96 -2.30 0.42 8.14
N ARG A 97 -1.04 0.23 8.52
CA ARG A 97 -0.57 0.55 9.87
C ARG A 97 -0.76 2.03 10.20
N ASN A 98 -0.46 2.93 9.26
CA ASN A 98 -0.70 4.36 9.44
C ASN A 98 -2.19 4.68 9.62
N ILE A 99 -3.07 4.00 8.87
CA ILE A 99 -4.53 4.12 9.06
C ILE A 99 -4.95 3.70 10.46
N GLU A 100 -4.44 2.58 10.99
CA GLU A 100 -4.75 2.17 12.37
C GLU A 100 -4.33 3.21 13.40
N ILE A 101 -3.14 3.80 13.24
CA ILE A 101 -2.63 4.82 14.16
C ILE A 101 -3.49 6.08 14.08
N ALA A 102 -3.80 6.55 12.87
CA ALA A 102 -4.64 7.73 12.64
C ALA A 102 -6.04 7.55 13.24
N LEU A 103 -6.68 6.39 13.00
CA LEU A 103 -8.01 6.09 13.54
C LEU A 103 -8.05 6.09 15.06
N LYS A 104 -7.04 5.51 15.71
CA LYS A 104 -6.90 5.56 17.18
C LYS A 104 -6.76 6.99 17.67
N HIS A 105 -5.94 7.78 16.99
CA HIS A 105 -5.71 9.17 17.34
C HIS A 105 -6.99 10.00 17.23
N PHE A 106 -7.73 9.87 16.12
CA PHE A 106 -9.01 10.56 15.93
C PHE A 106 -10.03 10.22 17.03
N ILE A 107 -10.06 8.97 17.46
CA ILE A 107 -10.94 8.52 18.54
C ILE A 107 -10.50 9.09 19.89
N SER A 108 -9.20 9.09 20.19
CA SER A 108 -8.70 9.71 21.43
C SER A 108 -9.04 11.19 21.52
N LEU A 109 -9.02 11.90 20.38
CA LEU A 109 -9.40 13.31 20.31
C LEU A 109 -10.91 13.51 20.49
N ALA A 110 -11.74 12.71 19.81
CA ALA A 110 -13.19 12.83 19.87
C ALA A 110 -13.77 12.33 21.21
N TYR A 111 -13.15 11.31 21.81
CA TYR A 111 -13.63 10.66 23.03
C TYR A 111 -12.46 10.38 23.99
N PRO A 112 -11.98 11.39 24.75
CA PRO A 112 -10.82 11.25 25.64
C PRO A 112 -10.94 10.13 26.68
N ASP A 113 -12.15 9.78 27.09
CA ASP A 113 -12.43 8.72 28.07
C ASP A 113 -12.54 7.32 27.44
N ALA A 114 -12.38 7.17 26.12
CA ALA A 114 -12.47 5.88 25.45
C ALA A 114 -11.20 5.03 25.66
N ASP A 115 -11.37 3.75 25.96
CA ASP A 115 -10.27 2.79 25.97
C ASP A 115 -9.82 2.50 24.53
N THR A 116 -8.65 3.02 24.17
CA THR A 116 -8.07 2.86 22.83
C THR A 116 -7.14 1.66 22.69
N HIS A 117 -6.82 0.96 23.80
CA HIS A 117 -5.86 -0.13 23.78
C HIS A 117 -6.33 -1.31 22.91
N GLY A 118 -7.64 -1.58 22.91
CA GLY A 118 -8.27 -2.64 22.10
C GLY A 118 -8.54 -2.31 20.62
N LEU A 119 -8.32 -1.06 20.19
CA LEU A 119 -8.77 -0.59 18.86
C LEU A 119 -7.89 -1.06 17.69
N TYR A 120 -6.85 -1.86 17.95
CA TYR A 120 -6.21 -2.62 16.87
C TYR A 120 -7.16 -3.71 16.31
N ASN A 121 -8.17 -4.11 17.08
CA ASN A 121 -9.24 -4.96 16.60
C ASN A 121 -10.28 -4.11 15.87
N TRP A 122 -10.45 -4.37 14.57
CA TRP A 122 -11.38 -3.66 13.70
C TRP A 122 -12.84 -3.74 14.15
N ASP A 123 -13.25 -4.86 14.74
CA ASP A 123 -14.62 -5.02 15.26
C ASP A 123 -14.81 -4.20 16.55
N ALA A 124 -13.79 -4.13 17.42
CA ALA A 124 -13.83 -3.24 18.58
C ALA A 124 -13.95 -1.76 18.16
N LEU A 125 -13.23 -1.36 17.10
CA LEU A 125 -13.34 -0.03 16.51
C LEU A 125 -14.74 0.28 15.98
N LYS A 126 -15.35 -0.70 15.27
CA LYS A 126 -16.72 -0.57 14.77
C LYS A 126 -17.73 -0.44 15.90
N GLU A 127 -17.63 -1.28 16.93
CA GLU A 127 -18.55 -1.23 18.07
C GLU A 127 -18.40 0.05 18.89
N LEU A 128 -17.16 0.50 19.14
CA LEU A 128 -16.92 1.75 19.85
C LEU A 128 -17.54 2.93 19.10
N THR A 129 -17.21 3.10 17.81
CA THR A 129 -17.76 4.22 17.03
C THR A 129 -19.28 4.18 17.03
N LYS A 130 -19.87 3.00 16.79
CA LYS A 130 -21.33 2.80 16.79
C LYS A 130 -21.97 3.16 18.13
N SER A 131 -21.34 2.82 19.25
CA SER A 131 -21.83 3.16 20.59
C SER A 131 -21.86 4.67 20.83
N LYS A 132 -21.04 5.43 20.10
CA LYS A 132 -20.98 6.89 20.14
C LYS A 132 -21.87 7.56 19.10
N GLY A 133 -22.65 6.82 18.31
CA GLY A 133 -23.53 7.38 17.28
C GLY A 133 -22.81 7.67 15.94
N ALA A 134 -21.54 7.30 15.81
CA ALA A 134 -20.80 7.35 14.55
C ALA A 134 -20.67 5.93 13.97
N SER A 135 -20.60 5.75 12.65
CA SER A 135 -20.32 4.42 12.10
C SER A 135 -19.19 4.51 11.10
N ILE A 136 -18.04 3.90 11.41
CA ILE A 136 -16.90 3.87 10.48
C ILE A 136 -17.26 3.29 9.11
N SER A 137 -18.25 2.39 9.04
CA SER A 137 -18.76 1.86 7.76
C SER A 137 -19.51 2.87 6.89
N GLN A 138 -19.89 4.02 7.44
CA GLN A 138 -20.50 5.13 6.71
C GLN A 138 -19.48 6.12 6.15
N ALA A 139 -18.19 6.00 6.53
CA ALA A 139 -17.15 6.85 5.98
C ALA A 139 -16.99 6.62 4.46
N LYS A 140 -16.75 7.70 3.72
CA LYS A 140 -16.39 7.62 2.30
C LYS A 140 -15.22 6.65 2.10
N HIS A 141 -15.28 5.86 1.03
CA HIS A 141 -14.26 4.86 0.67
C HIS A 141 -14.00 3.77 1.71
N TYR A 142 -14.90 3.57 2.69
CA TYR A 142 -14.76 2.52 3.70
C TYR A 142 -14.40 1.15 3.12
N GLN A 143 -15.01 0.76 1.99
CA GLN A 143 -14.73 -0.54 1.38
C GLN A 143 -13.28 -0.66 0.90
N LEU A 144 -12.68 0.41 0.36
CA LEU A 144 -11.27 0.41 -0.07
C LEU A 144 -10.32 0.24 1.12
N ILE A 145 -10.62 0.90 2.23
CA ILE A 145 -9.83 0.79 3.47
C ILE A 145 -10.00 -0.60 4.09
N ASN A 146 -11.21 -1.14 4.06
CA ASN A 146 -11.47 -2.49 4.53
C ASN A 146 -10.80 -3.54 3.65
N ASP A 147 -10.74 -3.35 2.33
CA ASP A 147 -9.95 -4.20 1.43
C ASP A 147 -8.46 -4.15 1.81
N LEU A 148 -7.91 -2.96 2.05
CA LEU A 148 -6.52 -2.77 2.49
C LEU A 148 -6.22 -3.48 3.81
N ARG A 149 -7.14 -3.42 4.78
CA ARG A 149 -7.05 -4.20 6.02
C ARG A 149 -6.94 -5.69 5.74
N ARG A 150 -7.82 -6.23 4.87
CA ARG A 150 -7.86 -7.67 4.57
C ARG A 150 -6.57 -8.13 3.90
N VAL A 151 -6.06 -7.35 2.95
CA VAL A 151 -4.81 -7.64 2.25
C VAL A 151 -3.61 -7.53 3.20
N SER A 152 -3.51 -6.46 3.98
CA SER A 152 -2.45 -6.29 5.00
C SER A 152 -2.43 -7.46 5.98
N ASN A 153 -3.59 -7.90 6.46
CA ASN A 153 -3.68 -9.04 7.37
C ASN A 153 -3.30 -10.37 6.69
N ALA A 154 -3.63 -10.56 5.42
CA ALA A 154 -3.21 -11.74 4.67
C ALA A 154 -1.68 -11.79 4.53
N LEU A 155 -1.07 -10.68 4.11
CA LEU A 155 0.38 -10.57 3.88
C LEU A 155 1.22 -10.83 5.14
N LYS A 156 0.74 -10.41 6.33
CA LYS A 156 1.43 -10.68 7.61
C LYS A 156 1.61 -12.17 7.92
N HIS A 157 0.83 -13.05 7.29
CA HIS A 157 0.83 -14.48 7.59
C HIS A 157 1.26 -15.35 6.42
N SER A 158 1.07 -14.90 5.17
CA SER A 158 1.37 -15.68 3.98
C SER A 158 1.41 -14.83 2.71
N ASN A 159 2.17 -15.30 1.71
CA ASN A 159 2.09 -14.79 0.34
C ASN A 159 0.87 -15.33 -0.44
N GLN A 160 0.06 -16.20 0.16
CA GLN A 160 -1.12 -16.79 -0.48
C GLN A 160 -2.36 -15.91 -0.33
N ILE A 161 -3.19 -15.86 -1.37
CA ILE A 161 -4.46 -15.14 -1.34
C ILE A 161 -5.46 -15.93 -0.48
N THR A 162 -5.77 -15.35 0.68
CA THR A 162 -6.67 -15.96 1.66
C THR A 162 -8.12 -15.95 1.21
N ASN A 163 -8.95 -16.80 1.84
CA ASN A 163 -10.39 -16.85 1.58
C ASN A 163 -11.09 -15.50 1.86
N ASP A 164 -10.59 -14.71 2.81
CA ASP A 164 -11.17 -13.39 3.12
C ASP A 164 -10.93 -12.39 1.96
N VAL A 165 -9.73 -12.40 1.39
CA VAL A 165 -9.39 -11.60 0.20
C VAL A 165 -10.19 -12.07 -1.02
N LYS A 166 -10.35 -13.39 -1.23
CA LYS A 166 -11.19 -13.93 -2.32
C LYS A 166 -12.65 -13.50 -2.19
N LYS A 167 -13.21 -13.57 -0.98
CA LYS A 167 -14.60 -13.14 -0.70
C LYS A 167 -14.79 -11.63 -0.87
N ALA A 168 -13.74 -10.84 -0.68
CA ALA A 168 -13.76 -9.40 -0.95
C ALA A 168 -13.91 -9.06 -2.45
N ASN A 169 -13.66 -10.03 -3.35
CA ASN A 169 -13.71 -9.83 -4.80
C ASN A 169 -12.85 -8.65 -5.27
N ILE A 170 -11.67 -8.50 -4.67
CA ILE A 170 -10.69 -7.48 -5.04
C ILE A 170 -10.15 -7.80 -6.43
N LYS A 171 -10.34 -6.86 -7.38
CA LYS A 171 -10.13 -7.10 -8.81
C LYS A 171 -8.68 -7.48 -9.16
N GLU A 172 -7.69 -6.90 -8.47
CA GLU A 172 -6.26 -7.14 -8.73
C GLU A 172 -5.81 -8.55 -8.34
N PHE A 173 -6.59 -9.24 -7.49
CA PHE A 173 -6.29 -10.57 -7.00
C PHE A 173 -7.20 -11.65 -7.61
N LYS A 174 -8.05 -11.28 -8.57
CA LYS A 174 -9.04 -12.19 -9.13
C LYS A 174 -8.36 -13.27 -9.97
N GLY A 175 -8.60 -14.52 -9.62
CA GLY A 175 -8.04 -15.68 -10.32
C GLY A 175 -6.60 -16.01 -9.91
N LEU A 176 -6.00 -15.25 -9.01
CA LEU A 176 -4.67 -15.51 -8.50
C LEU A 176 -4.73 -16.41 -7.26
N ASN A 177 -3.69 -17.23 -7.08
CA ASN A 177 -3.50 -18.07 -5.89
C ASN A 177 -2.59 -17.42 -4.84
N ALA A 178 -1.61 -16.63 -5.30
CA ALA A 178 -0.66 -15.92 -4.47
C ALA A 178 -0.57 -14.44 -4.88
N PHE A 179 -0.16 -13.60 -3.93
CA PHE A 179 0.18 -12.22 -4.20
C PHE A 179 1.47 -12.15 -5.03
N CYS A 180 1.54 -11.18 -5.94
CA CYS A 180 2.76 -10.85 -6.67
C CYS A 180 2.96 -9.33 -6.70
N GLY A 181 4.18 -8.88 -6.98
CA GLY A 181 4.54 -7.45 -6.98
C GLY A 181 3.60 -6.60 -7.85
N ASN A 182 3.25 -7.07 -9.05
CA ASN A 182 2.32 -6.37 -9.95
C ASN A 182 0.93 -6.21 -9.32
N SER A 183 0.33 -7.31 -8.86
CA SER A 183 -1.02 -7.27 -8.25
C SER A 183 -1.08 -6.38 -7.01
N LEU A 184 -0.03 -6.38 -6.18
CA LEU A 184 0.07 -5.54 -4.99
C LEU A 184 0.24 -4.07 -5.37
N GLY A 185 1.09 -3.76 -6.35
CA GLY A 185 1.30 -2.40 -6.84
C GLY A 185 0.04 -1.80 -7.47
N GLU A 186 -0.69 -2.56 -8.28
CA GLU A 186 -1.98 -2.13 -8.84
C GLU A 186 -3.03 -1.89 -7.74
N PHE A 187 -3.07 -2.79 -6.75
CA PHE A 187 -3.97 -2.66 -5.62
C PHE A 187 -3.67 -1.40 -4.79
N TYR A 188 -2.39 -1.16 -4.48
CA TYR A 188 -1.94 0.01 -3.75
C TYR A 188 -2.30 1.30 -4.48
N LYS A 189 -1.97 1.40 -5.78
CA LYS A 189 -2.31 2.56 -6.63
C LYS A 189 -3.80 2.89 -6.65
N ARG A 190 -4.67 1.89 -6.52
CA ARG A 190 -6.12 2.12 -6.43
C ARG A 190 -6.56 2.65 -5.06
N VAL A 191 -6.01 2.12 -3.98
CA VAL A 191 -6.48 2.45 -2.63
C VAL A 191 -5.89 3.75 -2.11
N GLU A 192 -4.59 3.97 -2.35
CA GLU A 192 -3.80 5.05 -1.78
C GLU A 192 -4.49 6.44 -1.89
N PRO A 193 -4.98 6.85 -3.07
CA PRO A 193 -5.56 8.19 -3.24
C PRO A 193 -6.86 8.42 -2.44
N SER A 194 -7.49 7.34 -1.95
CA SER A 194 -8.78 7.41 -1.24
C SER A 194 -8.63 7.59 0.27
N VAL A 195 -7.41 7.47 0.80
CA VAL A 195 -7.15 7.47 2.25
C VAL A 195 -7.49 8.83 2.88
N SER A 196 -7.07 9.94 2.27
CA SER A 196 -7.33 11.29 2.81
C SER A 196 -8.83 11.61 2.86
N GLU A 197 -9.58 11.26 1.80
CA GLU A 197 -11.04 11.44 1.79
C GLU A 197 -11.75 10.55 2.83
N PHE A 198 -11.24 9.34 3.07
CA PHE A 198 -11.74 8.48 4.14
C PHE A 198 -11.53 9.11 5.51
N TYR A 199 -10.34 9.64 5.80
CA TYR A 199 -10.07 10.32 7.08
C TYR A 199 -10.99 11.51 7.31
N ILE A 200 -11.10 12.41 6.33
CA ILE A 200 -11.99 13.58 6.41
C ILE A 200 -13.43 13.13 6.69
N SER A 201 -13.92 12.15 5.95
CA SER A 201 -15.28 11.64 6.14
C SER A 201 -15.47 10.97 7.48
N PHE A 202 -14.49 10.22 7.99
CA PHE A 202 -14.59 9.55 9.27
C PHE A 202 -14.58 10.56 10.42
N CYS A 203 -13.69 11.55 10.39
CA CYS A 203 -13.69 12.64 11.35
C CYS A 203 -15.03 13.38 11.35
N GLY A 204 -15.59 13.72 10.18
CA GLY A 204 -16.91 14.35 10.09
C GLY A 204 -18.04 13.53 10.75
N LEU A 205 -17.99 12.21 10.67
CA LEU A 205 -18.94 11.32 11.36
C LEU A 205 -18.78 11.36 12.89
N LEU A 206 -17.53 11.36 13.38
CA LEU A 206 -17.26 11.52 14.81
C LEU A 206 -17.80 12.86 15.32
N LEU A 207 -17.59 13.94 14.56
CA LEU A 207 -18.04 15.30 14.91
C LEU A 207 -19.56 15.44 14.95
N SER A 208 -20.24 14.92 13.93
CA SER A 208 -21.71 14.95 13.87
C SER A 208 -22.35 14.27 15.09
N SER A 209 -21.65 13.30 15.67
CA SER A 209 -22.12 12.62 16.89
C SER A 209 -21.93 13.41 18.18
N LEU A 210 -21.02 14.39 18.20
CA LEU A 210 -20.71 15.24 19.36
C LEU A 210 -21.57 16.49 19.45
N GLY A 211 -22.21 16.92 18.35
CA GLY A 211 -23.09 18.10 18.32
C GLY A 211 -22.38 19.45 18.18
N ASP A 212 -21.05 19.44 17.99
CA ASP A 212 -20.23 20.64 17.80
C ASP A 212 -20.21 21.13 16.35
N SER A 213 -19.85 22.40 16.14
CA SER A 213 -19.73 23.00 14.81
C SER A 213 -18.55 22.39 14.03
N GLU A 214 -18.78 22.00 12.78
CA GLU A 214 -17.78 21.42 11.87
C GLU A 214 -16.51 22.31 11.73
N SER A 215 -16.64 23.62 11.94
CA SER A 215 -15.58 24.62 11.85
C SER A 215 -14.55 24.62 12.99
N GLU A 216 -14.94 24.37 14.24
CA GLU A 216 -14.01 24.41 15.38
C GLU A 216 -13.04 23.21 15.37
N TRP A 217 -13.52 22.08 14.85
CA TRP A 217 -12.73 20.86 14.82
C TRP A 217 -11.85 20.71 13.58
N LEU A 218 -12.19 21.33 12.43
CA LEU A 218 -11.30 21.41 11.27
C LEU A 218 -9.96 22.11 11.61
N GLU A 219 -9.96 23.06 12.55
CA GLU A 219 -8.74 23.68 13.06
C GLU A 219 -7.97 22.76 14.04
N LEU A 220 -8.65 21.96 14.87
CA LEU A 220 -8.04 20.97 15.78
C LEU A 220 -7.44 19.77 15.03
N PHE A 221 -8.09 19.33 13.96
CA PHE A 221 -7.64 18.21 13.12
C PHE A 221 -6.71 18.66 11.99
N LYS A 222 -6.48 19.97 11.82
CA LYS A 222 -5.56 20.55 10.83
C LYS A 222 -4.16 19.93 10.81
N PRO A 223 -3.56 19.51 11.96
CA PRO A 223 -2.29 18.78 11.96
C PRO A 223 -2.40 17.37 11.38
N TYR A 224 -3.58 16.73 11.41
CA TYR A 224 -3.79 15.32 11.05
C TYR A 224 -4.55 15.09 9.74
N VAL A 225 -5.23 16.13 9.26
CA VAL A 225 -5.74 16.27 7.88
C VAL A 225 -4.67 16.95 7.00
N SER A 226 -3.55 17.36 7.61
CA SER A 226 -2.27 17.60 6.95
C SER A 226 -1.66 16.26 6.55
N ASP A 227 -1.04 16.20 5.37
CA ASP A 227 -0.42 14.97 4.88
C ASP A 227 0.93 14.61 5.54
N ASP A 228 1.26 15.29 6.65
CA ASP A 228 2.10 14.75 7.70
C ASP A 228 1.41 14.96 9.05
N PRO A 229 0.63 13.98 9.55
CA PRO A 229 0.21 14.01 10.94
C PRO A 229 1.46 14.01 11.81
N GLU A 230 1.74 15.10 12.52
CA GLU A 230 2.53 15.01 13.76
C GLU A 230 1.72 14.14 14.71
N ILE A 231 1.86 12.81 14.56
CA ILE A 231 1.39 11.85 15.53
C ILE A 231 2.30 12.04 16.72
N PRO A 232 1.83 12.61 17.84
CA PRO A 232 2.67 12.75 19.01
C PRO A 232 3.04 11.33 19.45
N PHE A 233 4.34 11.04 19.50
CA PHE A 233 4.85 9.86 20.18
C PHE A 233 4.50 9.90 21.66
#